data_AF-A0A7Y2EY86-F1
#
_entry.id   AF-A0A7Y2EY86-F1
#
_cell.length_a   1.000
_cell.length_b   1.000
_cell.length_c   1.000
_cell.angle_alpha   90.00
_cell.angle_beta   90.00
_cell.angle_gamma   90.00
#
_symmetry.space_group_name_H-M   'P 1'
#
loop_
_entity.id
_entity.type
_entity.pdbx_description
1 polymer ?
#
loop_
_entity_poly.entity_id
_entity_poly.type
_entity_poly.pdbx_seq_one_letter_code
_entity_poly.pdbx_strand_id
1 'polypeptide(L)'
;MKNVILFVFVIAFCFSCNKDEKQAEEDRQIILDYIEDNDLDAIEGDQGLFYVVDVQGSGASPNSSSSVTVDYVGYFTDGDIFDQSGAGGSTFPLTSVIEGWQIGIPYYNEGGQGTLLIPSALGYGKDGSGSIPGNTVILFDIDLIDVQ
;
A
#
# COMPACT_ATOMS: atom_id res chain seq x y z
N MET A 1 -50.65 33.21 -4.33
CA MET A 1 -51.33 31.93 -4.61
C MET A 1 -50.86 31.39 -5.95
N LYS A 2 -49.99 30.38 -5.94
CA LYS A 2 -49.94 29.21 -6.85
C LYS A 2 -48.59 28.50 -6.64
N ASN A 3 -48.70 27.36 -5.99
CA ASN A 3 -47.61 26.47 -5.60
C ASN A 3 -47.04 25.79 -6.85
N VAL A 4 -45.73 25.85 -7.04
CA VAL A 4 -45.03 24.94 -7.94
C VAL A 4 -44.46 23.82 -7.07
N ILE A 5 -45.08 22.65 -7.18
CA ILE A 5 -44.67 21.43 -6.48
C ILE A 5 -43.41 20.91 -7.17
N LEU A 6 -42.30 20.98 -6.45
CA LEU A 6 -41.01 20.41 -6.80
C LEU A 6 -41.09 18.88 -6.61
N PHE A 7 -41.26 18.12 -7.68
CA PHE A 7 -41.06 16.67 -7.66
C PHE A 7 -39.57 16.38 -7.85
N VAL A 8 -38.79 16.46 -6.76
CA VAL A 8 -37.51 15.74 -6.70
C VAL A 8 -37.86 14.29 -6.43
N PHE A 9 -37.76 13.46 -7.46
CA PHE A 9 -37.65 12.01 -7.29
C PHE A 9 -36.34 11.75 -6.55
N VAL A 10 -36.41 11.66 -5.21
CA VAL A 10 -35.33 11.11 -4.40
C VAL A 10 -35.30 9.63 -4.72
N ILE A 11 -34.47 9.26 -5.70
CA ILE A 11 -34.07 7.87 -5.89
C ILE A 11 -33.26 7.52 -4.65
N ALA A 12 -33.91 6.81 -3.72
CA ALA A 12 -33.23 6.15 -2.62
C ALA A 12 -32.35 5.05 -3.22
N PHE A 13 -31.13 5.41 -3.61
CA PHE A 13 -30.07 4.46 -3.86
C PHE A 13 -29.79 3.79 -2.51
N CYS A 14 -30.21 2.53 -2.39
CA CYS A 14 -29.81 1.66 -1.31
C CYS A 14 -28.29 1.46 -1.39
N PHE A 15 -27.53 2.32 -0.73
CA PHE A 15 -26.13 2.06 -0.44
C PHE A 15 -26.06 0.96 0.61
N SER A 16 -26.16 -0.29 0.15
CA SER A 16 -25.59 -1.41 0.90
C SER A 16 -24.07 -1.34 0.70
N CYS A 17 -23.42 -0.31 1.25
CA CYS A 17 -21.97 -0.27 1.36
C CYS A 17 -21.53 -1.51 2.13
N ASN A 18 -20.77 -2.39 1.48
CA ASN A 18 -20.13 -3.47 2.22
C ASN A 18 -19.05 -2.86 3.14
N LYS A 19 -18.84 -3.43 4.33
CA LYS A 19 -17.83 -2.95 5.27
C LYS A 19 -16.42 -2.97 4.66
N ASP A 20 -16.16 -3.94 3.79
CA ASP A 20 -14.87 -4.08 3.10
C ASP A 20 -14.64 -2.94 2.09
N GLU A 21 -15.68 -2.55 1.35
CA GLU A 21 -15.63 -1.38 0.44
C GLU A 21 -15.42 -0.09 1.22
N LYS A 22 -16.04 0.04 2.39
CA LYS A 22 -15.83 1.20 3.28
C LYS A 22 -14.40 1.26 3.78
N GLN A 23 -13.81 0.12 4.17
CA GLN A 23 -12.42 0.09 4.65
C GLN A 23 -11.43 0.42 3.53
N ALA A 24 -11.64 -0.10 2.32
CA ALA A 24 -10.78 0.21 1.18
C ALA A 24 -10.78 1.71 0.85
N GLU A 25 -11.94 2.39 0.94
CA GLU A 25 -12.03 3.83 0.74
C GLU A 25 -11.33 4.62 1.86
N GLU A 26 -11.47 4.17 3.12
CA GLU A 26 -10.79 4.79 4.27
C GLU A 26 -9.26 4.66 4.14
N ASP A 27 -8.75 3.48 3.81
CA ASP A 27 -7.32 3.26 3.57
C ASP A 27 -6.81 4.12 2.42
N ARG A 28 -7.56 4.19 1.32
CA ARG A 28 -7.20 5.02 0.16
C ARG A 28 -7.13 6.49 0.54
N GLN A 29 -8.09 7.00 1.30
CA GLN A 29 -8.07 8.40 1.73
C GLN A 29 -6.87 8.68 2.65
N ILE A 30 -6.57 7.78 3.59
CA ILE A 30 -5.38 7.90 4.45
C ILE A 30 -4.09 7.95 3.62
N ILE A 31 -3.98 7.11 2.59
CA ILE A 31 -2.81 7.11 1.69
C ILE A 31 -2.72 8.42 0.90
N LEU A 32 -3.83 8.93 0.36
CA LEU A 32 -3.85 10.19 -0.36
C LEU A 32 -3.48 11.39 0.52
N ASP A 33 -4.01 11.42 1.75
CA ASP A 33 -3.67 12.45 2.74
C ASP A 33 -2.17 12.39 3.05
N TYR A 34 -1.62 11.19 3.26
CA TYR A 34 -0.17 11.02 3.49
C TYR A 34 0.67 11.47 2.29
N ILE A 35 0.25 11.17 1.07
CA ILE A 35 0.93 11.60 -0.17
C ILE A 35 0.95 13.13 -0.26
N GLU A 36 -0.19 13.78 0.00
CA GLU A 36 -0.30 15.25 -0.04
C GLU A 36 0.53 15.91 1.06
N ASP A 37 0.42 15.42 2.30
CA ASP A 37 1.11 15.98 3.47
C ASP A 37 2.65 15.86 3.35
N ASN A 38 3.15 14.89 2.60
CA ASN A 38 4.58 14.62 2.42
C ASN A 38 5.11 14.98 1.02
N ASP A 39 4.29 15.58 0.15
CA ASP A 39 4.66 16.00 -1.23
C ASP A 39 5.29 14.86 -2.05
N LEU A 40 4.68 13.66 -2.00
CA LEU A 40 5.19 12.48 -2.68
C LEU A 40 4.73 12.42 -4.14
N ASP A 41 5.65 12.10 -5.06
CA ASP A 41 5.33 11.76 -6.45
C ASP A 41 4.92 10.28 -6.57
N ALA A 42 3.81 9.94 -5.91
CA ALA A 42 3.32 8.57 -5.83
C ALA A 42 2.46 8.20 -7.04
N ILE A 43 2.61 6.96 -7.50
CA ILE A 43 1.88 6.35 -8.60
C ILE A 43 0.87 5.35 -8.01
N GLU A 44 -0.39 5.43 -8.44
CA GLU A 44 -1.40 4.42 -8.11
C GLU A 44 -1.08 3.14 -8.89
N GLY A 45 -0.82 2.06 -8.15
CA GLY A 45 -0.59 0.72 -8.66
C GLY A 45 -1.86 -0.14 -8.64
N ASP A 46 -1.67 -1.45 -8.58
CA ASP A 46 -2.77 -2.40 -8.56
C ASP A 46 -3.42 -2.51 -7.18
N GLN A 47 -4.73 -2.79 -7.15
CA GLN A 47 -5.49 -3.12 -5.93
C GLN A 47 -5.43 -2.05 -4.82
N GLY A 48 -5.23 -0.77 -5.19
CA GLY A 48 -5.19 0.36 -4.25
C GLY A 48 -3.84 0.56 -3.56
N LEU A 49 -2.81 -0.21 -3.94
CA LEU A 49 -1.42 0.07 -3.60
C LEU A 49 -0.98 1.37 -4.27
N PHE A 50 -0.21 2.20 -3.57
CA PHE A 50 0.53 3.30 -4.17
C PHE A 50 2.03 3.06 -3.98
N TYR A 51 2.85 3.59 -4.88
CA TYR A 51 4.29 3.46 -4.78
C TYR A 51 5.02 4.70 -5.30
N VAL A 52 6.20 4.96 -4.77
CA VAL A 52 7.13 6.01 -5.21
C VAL A 52 8.37 5.31 -5.77
N VAL A 53 8.88 5.75 -6.91
CA VAL A 53 10.14 5.25 -7.46
C VAL A 53 11.20 6.34 -7.38
N ASP A 54 12.08 6.24 -6.39
CA ASP A 54 13.23 7.13 -6.26
C ASP A 54 14.36 6.70 -7.21
N VAL A 55 14.58 5.39 -7.30
CA VAL A 55 15.55 4.77 -8.21
C VAL A 55 14.91 3.54 -8.84
N GLN A 56 14.80 3.48 -10.17
CA GLN A 56 14.19 2.33 -10.84
C GLN A 56 15.01 1.03 -10.69
N GLY A 57 16.33 1.14 -10.51
CA GLY A 57 17.25 0.02 -10.63
C GLY A 57 17.50 -0.39 -12.09
N SER A 58 18.57 -1.14 -12.31
CA SER A 58 19.01 -1.55 -13.66
C SER A 58 19.27 -3.05 -13.81
N GLY A 59 19.14 -3.83 -12.73
CA GLY A 59 19.33 -5.27 -12.74
C GLY A 59 18.04 -6.02 -13.09
N ALA A 60 17.91 -7.24 -12.55
CA ALA A 60 16.77 -8.10 -12.85
C ALA A 60 15.44 -7.53 -12.30
N SER A 61 14.35 -7.76 -13.03
CA SER A 61 13.00 -7.46 -12.56
C SER A 61 12.44 -8.69 -11.84
N PRO A 62 12.01 -8.56 -10.57
CA PRO A 62 11.45 -9.68 -9.83
C PRO A 62 10.08 -10.07 -10.39
N ASN A 63 9.77 -11.36 -10.33
CA ASN A 63 8.44 -11.88 -10.62
C ASN A 63 7.87 -12.57 -9.39
N SER A 64 6.61 -13.02 -9.45
CA SER A 64 5.92 -13.62 -8.30
C SER A 64 6.60 -14.86 -7.69
N SER A 65 7.51 -15.52 -8.42
CA SER A 65 8.29 -16.66 -7.91
C SER A 65 9.69 -16.33 -7.43
N SER A 66 10.14 -15.08 -7.60
CA SER A 66 11.48 -14.64 -7.22
C SER A 66 11.71 -14.67 -5.70
N SER A 67 12.96 -14.87 -5.32
CA SER A 67 13.44 -14.48 -3.99
C SER A 67 14.15 -13.13 -4.11
N VAL A 68 13.90 -12.24 -3.17
CA VAL A 68 14.45 -10.88 -3.18
C VAL A 68 15.20 -10.61 -1.89
N THR A 69 16.30 -9.90 -1.97
CA THR A 69 16.98 -9.34 -0.79
C THR A 69 16.69 -7.85 -0.74
N VAL A 70 16.11 -7.40 0.37
CA VAL A 70 15.70 -6.01 0.55
C VAL A 70 16.28 -5.45 1.86
N ASP A 71 16.79 -4.23 1.81
CA ASP A 71 16.90 -3.40 3.02
C ASP A 71 15.60 -2.59 3.11
N TYR A 72 14.91 -2.65 4.24
CA TYR A 72 13.59 -2.07 4.41
C TYR A 72 13.37 -1.49 5.80
N VAL A 73 12.49 -0.50 5.85
CA VAL A 73 11.91 0.02 7.09
C VAL A 73 10.39 0.02 6.91
N GLY A 74 9.69 -0.70 7.78
CA GLY A 74 8.24 -0.74 7.85
C GLY A 74 7.71 0.17 8.97
N TYR A 75 6.85 1.12 8.62
CA TYR A 75 6.35 2.14 9.53
C TYR A 75 4.88 2.51 9.28
N PHE A 76 4.26 3.11 10.29
CA PHE A 76 2.90 3.64 10.20
C PHE A 76 2.88 5.06 9.62
N THR A 77 1.70 5.57 9.28
CA THR A 77 1.53 6.93 8.73
C THR A 77 1.91 8.06 9.70
N ASP A 78 2.08 7.77 10.99
CA ASP A 78 2.60 8.70 11.99
C ASP A 78 4.14 8.65 12.15
N GLY A 79 4.80 7.75 11.40
CA GLY A 79 6.25 7.55 11.41
C GLY A 79 6.77 6.53 12.42
N ASP A 80 5.91 5.92 13.24
CA ASP A 80 6.34 4.88 14.18
C ASP A 80 6.75 3.61 13.43
N ILE A 81 8.00 3.18 13.63
CA ILE A 81 8.57 1.98 13.01
C ILE A 81 8.08 0.73 13.74
N PHE A 82 7.53 -0.22 13.00
CA PHE A 82 7.10 -1.52 13.53
C PHE A 82 8.03 -2.68 13.16
N ASP A 83 8.78 -2.57 12.07
CA ASP A 83 9.73 -3.58 11.62
C ASP A 83 10.82 -2.98 10.73
N GLN A 84 12.00 -3.59 10.67
CA GLN A 84 13.09 -3.18 9.78
C GLN A 84 14.11 -4.31 9.62
N SER A 85 14.80 -4.35 8.48
CA SER A 85 15.89 -5.31 8.27
C SER A 85 17.14 -4.99 9.10
N GLY A 86 17.97 -6.01 9.27
CA GLY A 86 19.34 -5.87 9.76
C GLY A 86 20.32 -5.45 8.66
N ALA A 87 21.57 -5.21 9.06
CA ALA A 87 22.63 -4.83 8.13
C ALA A 87 22.77 -5.84 6.96
N GLY A 88 22.72 -5.33 5.73
CA GLY A 88 22.81 -6.13 4.51
C GLY A 88 21.47 -6.64 3.97
N GLY A 89 20.36 -6.21 4.56
CA GLY A 89 19.01 -6.57 4.13
C GLY A 89 18.58 -7.97 4.61
N SER A 90 17.40 -8.38 4.15
CA SER A 90 16.82 -9.69 4.46
C SER A 90 16.22 -10.31 3.20
N THR A 91 16.41 -11.62 3.05
CA THR A 91 15.96 -12.35 1.86
C THR A 91 14.62 -13.01 2.10
N PHE A 92 13.67 -12.78 1.18
CA PHE A 92 12.33 -13.34 1.23
C PHE A 92 11.94 -13.93 -0.13
N PRO A 93 11.36 -15.13 -0.17
CA PRO A 93 10.54 -15.54 -1.31
C PRO A 93 9.31 -14.63 -1.38
N LEU A 94 9.04 -13.99 -2.52
CA LEU A 94 7.88 -13.09 -2.64
C LEU A 94 6.55 -13.79 -2.32
N THR A 95 6.44 -15.08 -2.65
CA THR A 95 5.26 -15.90 -2.32
C THR A 95 4.96 -16.05 -0.83
N SER A 96 5.88 -15.66 0.06
CA SER A 96 5.79 -15.86 1.51
C SER A 96 5.69 -14.57 2.31
N VAL A 97 5.51 -13.42 1.65
CA VAL A 97 5.31 -12.11 2.29
C VAL A 97 3.90 -11.57 2.01
N ILE A 98 3.55 -10.43 2.62
CA ILE A 98 2.25 -9.77 2.42
C ILE A 98 1.98 -9.48 0.93
N GLU A 99 0.71 -9.46 0.53
CA GLU A 99 0.30 -9.28 -0.86
C GLU A 99 0.79 -7.94 -1.44
N GLY A 100 0.83 -6.89 -0.61
CA GLY A 100 1.35 -5.59 -1.01
C GLY A 100 2.82 -5.62 -1.46
N TRP A 101 3.66 -6.49 -0.88
CA TRP A 101 5.03 -6.70 -1.35
C TRP A 101 5.07 -7.52 -2.65
N GLN A 102 4.20 -8.53 -2.77
CA GLN A 102 4.12 -9.35 -3.99
C GLN A 102 3.75 -8.52 -5.22
N ILE A 103 2.91 -7.51 -5.04
CA ILE A 103 2.49 -6.57 -6.09
C ILE A 103 3.49 -5.43 -6.25
N GLY A 104 3.94 -4.85 -5.13
CA GLY A 104 4.71 -3.60 -5.13
C GLY A 104 6.19 -3.73 -5.46
N ILE A 105 6.86 -4.78 -4.96
CA ILE A 105 8.30 -4.96 -5.24
C ILE A 105 8.60 -5.10 -6.75
N PRO A 106 7.78 -5.79 -7.56
CA PRO A 106 7.92 -5.81 -9.02
C PRO A 106 7.86 -4.46 -9.75
N TYR A 107 7.48 -3.37 -9.11
CA TYR A 107 7.62 -2.03 -9.71
C TYR A 107 9.08 -1.53 -9.74
N TYR A 108 9.97 -2.14 -8.96
CA TYR A 108 11.40 -1.87 -8.96
C TYR A 108 12.17 -2.97 -9.70
N ASN A 109 13.33 -2.62 -10.24
CA ASN A 109 14.35 -3.60 -10.63
C ASN A 109 15.40 -3.71 -9.53
N GLU A 110 16.21 -4.76 -9.56
CA GLU A 110 17.41 -4.87 -8.72
C GLU A 110 18.27 -3.60 -8.79
N GLY A 111 18.69 -3.13 -7.62
CA GLY A 111 19.31 -1.83 -7.39
C GLY A 111 18.32 -0.66 -7.29
N GLY A 112 17.02 -0.95 -7.28
CA GLY A 112 15.96 0.05 -7.18
C GLY A 112 15.62 0.44 -5.74
N GLN A 113 15.06 1.63 -5.59
CA GLN A 113 14.72 2.25 -4.32
C GLN A 113 13.37 2.96 -4.43
N GLY A 114 12.61 2.96 -3.34
CA GLY A 114 11.37 3.72 -3.27
C GLY A 114 10.51 3.35 -2.07
N THR A 115 9.28 3.84 -2.05
CA THR A 115 8.34 3.63 -0.95
C THR A 115 7.09 2.93 -1.46
N LEU A 116 6.62 1.92 -0.75
CA LEU A 116 5.31 1.30 -0.94
C LEU A 116 4.33 1.82 0.12
N LEU A 117 3.15 2.28 -0.30
CA LEU A 117 2.05 2.69 0.57
C LEU A 117 0.91 1.68 0.43
N ILE A 118 0.76 0.83 1.45
CA ILE A 118 0.02 -0.42 1.36
C ILE A 118 -1.29 -0.29 2.14
N PRO A 119 -2.47 -0.41 1.47
CA PRO A 119 -3.74 -0.46 2.17
C PRO A 119 -3.82 -1.71 3.04
N SER A 120 -4.60 -1.65 4.12
CA SER A 120 -4.62 -2.69 5.15
C SER A 120 -4.97 -4.07 4.59
N ALA A 121 -5.84 -4.16 3.60
CA ALA A 121 -6.22 -5.40 2.93
C ALA A 121 -5.04 -6.12 2.24
N LEU A 122 -4.05 -5.38 1.74
CA LEU A 122 -2.83 -5.93 1.14
C LEU A 122 -1.69 -6.12 2.17
N GLY A 123 -1.87 -5.62 3.39
CA GLY A 123 -0.98 -5.80 4.53
C GLY A 123 -1.45 -6.90 5.47
N TYR A 124 -1.87 -6.51 6.68
CA TYR A 124 -2.27 -7.44 7.75
C TYR A 124 -3.79 -7.54 7.97
N GLY A 125 -4.58 -6.92 7.09
CA GLY A 125 -6.03 -7.00 7.05
C GLY A 125 -6.73 -6.54 8.33
N LYS A 126 -7.99 -6.98 8.48
CA LYS A 126 -8.85 -6.59 9.61
C LYS A 126 -8.40 -7.07 10.99
N ASP A 127 -7.58 -8.12 11.02
CA ASP A 127 -7.19 -8.77 12.28
C ASP A 127 -5.85 -8.24 12.78
N GLY A 128 -5.03 -7.65 11.90
CA GLY A 128 -3.69 -7.21 12.24
C GLY A 128 -2.72 -8.36 12.49
N SER A 129 -1.54 -8.05 13.03
CA SER A 129 -0.53 -9.04 13.38
C SER A 129 0.45 -8.50 14.41
N GLY A 130 0.66 -9.22 15.52
CA GLY A 130 1.62 -8.80 16.55
C GLY A 130 1.30 -7.41 17.11
N SER A 131 2.21 -6.45 16.88
CA SER A 131 2.06 -5.04 17.25
C SER A 131 1.26 -4.21 16.25
N ILE A 132 0.95 -4.75 15.07
CA ILE A 132 0.27 -4.03 13.99
C ILE A 132 -1.24 -4.19 14.19
N PRO A 133 -1.98 -3.08 14.42
CA PRO A 133 -3.43 -3.15 14.55
C PRO A 133 -4.11 -3.58 13.25
N GLY A 134 -5.31 -4.15 13.35
CA GLY A 134 -6.14 -4.43 12.17
C GLY A 134 -6.60 -3.15 11.48
N ASN A 135 -6.87 -3.24 10.18
CA ASN A 135 -7.31 -2.11 9.34
C ASN A 135 -6.31 -0.92 9.37
N THR A 136 -5.01 -1.23 9.33
CA THR A 136 -3.94 -0.22 9.37
C THR A 136 -3.25 -0.13 8.01
N VAL A 137 -3.18 1.08 7.46
CA VAL A 137 -2.29 1.42 6.35
C VAL A 137 -0.84 1.36 6.84
N ILE A 138 0.02 0.71 6.07
CA ILE A 138 1.45 0.56 6.40
C ILE A 138 2.29 1.01 5.22
N LEU A 139 3.47 1.53 5.54
CA LEU A 139 4.43 2.01 4.57
C LEU A 139 5.72 1.22 4.68
N PHE A 140 6.38 1.06 3.55
CA PHE A 140 7.71 0.46 3.50
C PHE A 140 8.62 1.28 2.59
N ASP A 141 9.72 1.77 3.15
CA ASP A 141 10.85 2.21 2.34
C ASP A 141 11.65 0.95 1.97
N ILE A 142 11.99 0.81 0.70
CA ILE A 142 12.59 -0.39 0.10
C ILE A 142 13.85 0.00 -0.65
N ASP A 143 14.95 -0.67 -0.34
CA ASP A 143 16.12 -0.82 -1.20
C ASP A 143 16.18 -2.27 -1.70
N LEU A 144 15.90 -2.49 -2.99
CA LEU A 144 15.95 -3.82 -3.61
C LEU A 144 17.39 -4.17 -4.00
N ILE A 145 18.07 -4.93 -3.13
CA ILE A 145 19.49 -5.25 -3.26
C ILE A 145 19.74 -6.32 -4.31
N ASP A 146 18.95 -7.41 -4.30
CA ASP A 146 19.21 -8.59 -5.13
C ASP A 146 17.91 -9.30 -5.52
N VAL A 147 17.89 -9.92 -6.70
CA VAL A 147 16.75 -10.68 -7.25
C VAL A 147 17.22 -12.02 -7.80
N GLN A 148 16.57 -13.10 -7.36
CA GLN A 148 16.96 -14.50 -7.61
C GLN A 148 15.82 -15.31 -8.23
#